data_AF-A0AAV0K9Y4-F1
#
_entry.id   AF-A0AAV0K9Y4-F1
#
_cell.length_a   1.000
_cell.length_b   1.000
_cell.length_c   1.000
_cell.angle_alpha   90.00
_cell.angle_beta   90.00
_cell.angle_gamma   90.00
#
_symmetry.space_group_name_H-M   'P 1'
#
loop_
_entity.id
_entity.type
_entity.pdbx_description
1 polymer ?
#
loop_
_entity_poly.entity_id
_entity_poly.type
_entity_poly.pdbx_seq_one_letter_code
_entity_poly.pdbx_strand_id
1 'polypeptide(L)'
;MSRFRSLWQASLNATKKALTWNLEDLMPPSERLIFSFNSKEELKKWHLYSDSEYGGLSSASLEISEVDNGLKAIGVFSGNLSVDLAEDSKWNISRGGFCGMRSKKFDGFIDLDSYDTIALKLRGDGRSYISTIYTENWVNSPGQLEDNSWQAFVHVPKDNWYIAKIPLARYLPTWRGNVINAEMEMNQARILGMSLSVNAEGGVPGTRTGTGDFRVELDWIKAIRTGEYT
;
A
#
# COMPACT_ATOMS: atom_id res chain seq x y z
N MET A 1 -4.64 -44.96 9.06
CA MET A 1 -5.94 -44.63 9.70
C MET A 1 -6.10 -43.16 10.15
N SER A 2 -5.03 -42.37 10.30
CA SER A 2 -5.11 -40.97 10.80
C SER A 2 -5.76 -39.95 9.83
N ARG A 3 -5.42 -39.99 8.54
CA ARG A 3 -5.93 -39.02 7.53
C ARG A 3 -7.43 -39.10 7.25
N PHE A 4 -8.03 -40.27 7.38
CA PHE A 4 -9.47 -40.44 7.19
C PHE A 4 -10.27 -39.84 8.35
N ARG A 5 -9.75 -39.92 9.58
CA ARG A 5 -10.38 -39.30 10.77
C ARG A 5 -10.30 -37.78 10.70
N SER A 6 -9.18 -37.21 10.24
CA SER A 6 -9.04 -35.76 10.10
C SER A 6 -9.97 -35.17 9.04
N LEU A 7 -10.17 -35.86 7.91
CA LEU A 7 -11.11 -35.44 6.88
C LEU A 7 -12.57 -35.53 7.35
N TRP A 8 -12.92 -36.58 8.09
CA TRP A 8 -14.24 -36.70 8.71
C TRP A 8 -14.49 -35.64 9.78
N GLN A 9 -13.49 -35.32 10.60
CA GLN A 9 -13.59 -34.23 11.58
C GLN A 9 -13.71 -32.86 10.90
N ALA A 10 -12.95 -32.60 9.83
CA ALA A 10 -13.07 -31.37 9.06
C ALA A 10 -14.46 -31.24 8.43
N SER A 11 -15.00 -32.33 7.86
CA SER A 11 -16.36 -32.36 7.31
C SER A 11 -17.43 -32.16 8.38
N LEU A 12 -17.36 -32.86 9.52
CA LEU A 12 -18.31 -32.70 10.62
C LEU A 12 -18.25 -31.28 11.24
N ASN A 13 -17.05 -30.70 11.35
CA ASN A 13 -16.88 -29.33 11.82
C ASN A 13 -17.44 -28.32 10.82
N ALA A 14 -17.19 -28.50 9.51
CA ALA A 14 -17.75 -27.66 8.46
C ALA A 14 -19.29 -27.73 8.43
N THR A 15 -19.87 -28.93 8.56
CA THR A 15 -21.32 -29.13 8.59
C THR A 15 -21.95 -28.55 9.85
N LYS A 16 -21.32 -28.71 11.03
CA LYS A 16 -21.76 -28.05 12.26
C LYS A 16 -21.73 -26.53 12.11
N LYS A 17 -20.64 -25.99 11.54
CA LYS A 17 -20.44 -24.56 11.30
C LYS A 17 -21.48 -23.98 10.32
N ALA A 18 -21.83 -24.74 9.27
CA ALA A 18 -22.88 -24.38 8.32
C ALA A 18 -24.29 -24.44 8.94
N LEU A 19 -24.55 -25.42 9.82
CA LEU A 19 -25.84 -25.57 10.50
C LEU A 19 -26.07 -24.55 11.61
N THR A 20 -25.02 -23.99 12.21
CA THR A 20 -25.13 -22.99 13.28
C THR A 20 -25.60 -21.62 12.83
N TRP A 21 -25.68 -21.33 11.52
CA TRP A 21 -26.19 -20.06 10.98
C TRP A 21 -25.60 -18.80 11.65
N ASN A 22 -24.37 -18.87 12.15
CA ASN A 22 -23.65 -17.70 12.62
C ASN A 22 -23.19 -16.91 11.40
N LEU A 23 -23.80 -15.76 11.16
CA LEU A 23 -23.45 -14.86 10.05
C LEU A 23 -21.95 -14.48 10.04
N GLU A 24 -21.33 -14.39 11.21
CA GLU A 24 -19.89 -14.12 11.37
C GLU A 24 -19.00 -15.25 10.84
N ASP A 25 -19.51 -16.47 10.77
CA ASP A 25 -18.78 -17.64 10.26
C ASP A 25 -18.89 -17.82 8.74
N LEU A 26 -19.84 -17.12 8.11
CA LEU A 26 -20.04 -17.04 6.65
C LEU A 26 -19.30 -15.86 6.03
N MET A 27 -18.93 -14.87 6.83
CA MET A 27 -18.22 -13.68 6.38
C MET A 27 -16.70 -13.86 6.55
N PRO A 28 -15.88 -13.35 5.62
CA PRO A 28 -14.44 -13.31 5.85
C PRO A 28 -14.12 -12.48 7.10
N PRO A 29 -12.92 -12.70 7.69
CA PRO A 29 -12.47 -11.96 8.87
C PRO A 29 -12.65 -10.45 8.69
N SER A 30 -12.87 -9.74 9.80
CA SER A 30 -13.02 -8.28 9.77
C SER A 30 -11.74 -7.54 9.35
N GLU A 31 -10.59 -8.21 9.40
CA GLU A 31 -9.31 -7.69 8.89
C GLU A 31 -8.51 -8.76 8.13
N ARG A 32 -7.80 -8.32 7.10
CA ARG A 32 -6.86 -9.13 6.32
C ARG A 32 -5.50 -8.45 6.29
N LEU A 33 -4.48 -9.14 6.78
CA LEU A 33 -3.09 -8.71 6.62
C LEU A 33 -2.66 -8.86 5.16
N ILE A 34 -2.15 -7.77 4.57
CA ILE A 34 -1.66 -7.75 3.19
C ILE A 34 -0.14 -7.75 3.19
N PHE A 35 0.47 -6.85 3.96
CA PHE A 35 1.92 -6.76 4.11
C PHE A 35 2.29 -6.57 5.57
N SER A 36 3.36 -7.25 6.01
CA SER A 36 4.03 -7.00 7.29
C SER A 36 5.46 -6.55 7.04
N PHE A 37 5.97 -5.62 7.83
CA PHE A 37 7.32 -5.08 7.67
C PHE A 37 8.23 -5.55 8.82
N ASN A 38 8.22 -6.84 9.12
CA ASN A 38 8.89 -7.42 10.28
C ASN A 38 10.10 -8.31 9.93
N SER A 39 10.45 -8.43 8.65
CA SER A 39 11.57 -9.27 8.22
C SER A 39 12.13 -8.82 6.87
N LYS A 40 13.39 -9.17 6.60
CA LYS A 40 14.03 -8.87 5.32
C LYS A 40 13.38 -9.64 4.17
N GLU A 41 12.81 -10.80 4.44
CA GLU A 41 12.04 -11.62 3.50
C GLU A 41 10.81 -10.87 2.99
N GLU A 42 10.08 -10.20 3.88
CA GLU A 42 8.96 -9.35 3.50
C GLU A 42 9.40 -8.15 2.66
N LEU A 43 10.56 -7.54 2.97
CA LEU A 43 11.09 -6.43 2.17
C LEU A 43 11.45 -6.85 0.73
N LYS A 44 11.81 -8.11 0.48
CA LYS A 44 12.05 -8.63 -0.88
C LYS A 44 10.79 -8.64 -1.76
N LYS A 45 9.61 -8.44 -1.19
CA LYS A 45 8.35 -8.24 -1.92
C LYS A 45 8.24 -6.81 -2.48
N TRP A 46 9.15 -5.91 -2.13
CA TRP A 46 9.11 -4.51 -2.53
C TRP A 46 10.31 -4.17 -3.42
N HIS A 47 10.06 -3.26 -4.35
CA HIS A 47 11.06 -2.64 -5.21
C HIS A 47 11.03 -1.14 -4.97
N LEU A 48 12.20 -0.56 -4.75
CA LEU A 48 12.39 0.88 -4.64
C LEU A 48 12.46 1.49 -6.03
N TYR A 49 11.94 2.70 -6.16
CA TYR A 49 12.05 3.53 -7.36
C TYR A 49 12.14 5.00 -6.96
N SER A 50 12.76 5.81 -7.81
CA SER A 50 12.92 7.25 -7.62
C SER A 50 13.08 7.96 -8.95
N ASP A 51 13.03 9.30 -8.93
CA ASP A 51 13.30 10.13 -10.11
C ASP A 51 14.70 9.91 -10.72
N SER A 52 15.63 9.29 -10.00
CA SER A 52 16.97 8.93 -10.47
C SER A 52 16.96 8.00 -11.68
N GLU A 53 15.92 7.18 -11.85
CA GLU A 53 15.72 6.37 -13.07
C GLU A 53 15.54 7.25 -14.32
N TYR A 54 15.20 8.52 -14.13
CA TYR A 54 14.95 9.52 -15.15
C TYR A 54 15.92 10.70 -15.05
N GLY A 55 17.05 10.55 -14.35
CA GLY A 55 18.10 11.57 -14.23
C GLY A 55 17.92 12.57 -13.09
N GLY A 56 16.96 12.35 -12.19
CA GLY A 56 16.87 13.07 -10.91
C GLY A 56 17.93 12.62 -9.89
N LEU A 57 18.01 13.34 -8.77
CA LEU A 57 18.98 13.08 -7.70
C LEU A 57 18.34 12.58 -6.40
N SER A 58 17.06 12.21 -6.41
CA SER A 58 16.43 11.62 -5.22
C SER A 58 16.91 10.19 -4.98
N SER A 59 16.92 9.78 -3.72
CA SER A 59 17.37 8.45 -3.29
C SER A 59 16.42 7.86 -2.26
N ALA A 60 16.33 6.53 -2.23
CA ALA A 60 15.47 5.80 -1.31
C ALA A 60 16.13 4.52 -0.81
N SER A 61 15.81 4.13 0.42
CA SER A 61 16.19 2.88 1.07
C SER A 61 14.98 2.27 1.78
N LEU A 62 14.99 0.94 1.92
CA LEU A 62 14.00 0.19 2.65
C LEU A 62 14.71 -0.88 3.48
N GLU A 63 14.68 -0.73 4.79
CA GLU A 63 15.46 -1.54 5.72
C GLU A 63 14.61 -2.03 6.89
N ILE A 64 15.07 -3.08 7.57
CA ILE A 64 14.50 -3.51 8.85
C ILE A 64 15.27 -2.85 9.98
N SER A 65 14.54 -2.22 10.89
CA SER A 65 15.05 -1.74 12.17
C SER A 65 14.48 -2.59 13.30
N GLU A 66 15.35 -3.02 14.21
CA GLU A 66 14.94 -3.71 15.43
C GLU A 66 14.61 -2.68 16.52
N VAL A 67 13.44 -2.81 17.12
CA VAL A 67 12.91 -1.97 18.20
C VAL A 67 12.80 -2.82 19.46
N ASP A 68 12.94 -2.17 20.63
CA ASP A 68 12.80 -2.78 21.96
C ASP A 68 13.73 -4.00 22.17
N ASN A 69 15.04 -3.79 22.01
CA ASN A 69 16.08 -4.82 22.22
C ASN A 69 15.88 -6.10 21.39
N GLY A 70 15.36 -5.99 20.16
CA GLY A 70 15.21 -7.11 19.22
C GLY A 70 13.88 -7.86 19.33
N LEU A 71 12.95 -7.41 20.19
CA LEU A 71 11.65 -8.06 20.36
C LEU A 71 10.69 -7.78 19.18
N LYS A 72 10.91 -6.69 18.43
CA LYS A 72 10.08 -6.34 17.30
C LYS A 72 10.88 -5.71 16.17
N ALA A 73 10.73 -6.25 14.97
CA ALA A 73 11.25 -5.66 13.75
C ALA A 73 10.19 -4.79 13.07
N ILE A 74 10.61 -3.63 12.56
CA ILE A 74 9.81 -2.70 11.77
C ILE A 74 10.52 -2.34 10.46
N GLY A 75 9.76 -1.98 9.43
CA GLY A 75 10.31 -1.48 8.18
C GLY A 75 10.58 0.01 8.29
N VAL A 76 11.67 0.48 7.69
CA VAL A 76 12.02 1.89 7.60
C VAL A 76 12.18 2.22 6.12
N PHE A 77 11.25 3.01 5.59
CA PHE A 77 11.34 3.61 4.27
C PHE A 77 11.87 5.04 4.43
N SER A 78 13.07 5.29 3.91
CA SER A 78 13.78 6.56 4.10
C SER A 78 14.56 6.96 2.86
N GLY A 79 15.04 8.19 2.82
CA GLY A 79 15.86 8.67 1.74
C GLY A 79 15.92 10.19 1.69
N ASN A 80 16.32 10.71 0.55
CA ASN A 80 16.43 12.15 0.30
C ASN A 80 15.71 12.52 -0.99
N LEU A 81 14.90 13.58 -0.94
CA LEU A 81 14.22 14.13 -2.11
C LEU A 81 14.99 15.33 -2.65
N SER A 82 15.30 15.31 -3.94
CA SER A 82 15.89 16.45 -4.64
C SER A 82 15.14 16.74 -5.93
N VAL A 83 14.97 18.03 -6.24
CA VAL A 83 14.44 18.48 -7.54
C VAL A 83 15.56 18.72 -8.56
N ASP A 84 16.81 18.55 -8.16
CA ASP A 84 17.98 18.71 -9.01
C ASP A 84 18.10 17.53 -9.99
N LEU A 85 18.68 17.83 -11.16
CA LEU A 85 18.97 16.85 -12.20
C LEU A 85 20.48 16.63 -12.28
N ALA A 86 20.88 15.42 -12.66
CA ALA A 86 22.27 15.14 -12.98
C ALA A 86 22.75 16.05 -14.12
N GLU A 87 23.98 16.59 -14.00
CA GLU A 87 24.56 17.56 -14.94
C GLU A 87 24.61 17.04 -16.40
N ASP A 88 24.64 15.72 -16.59
CA ASP A 88 24.69 15.02 -17.88
C ASP A 88 23.36 14.37 -18.28
N SER A 89 22.26 14.65 -17.57
CA SER A 89 20.96 14.06 -17.87
C SER A 89 20.47 14.47 -19.27
N LYS A 90 20.29 13.47 -20.13
CA LYS A 90 19.61 13.63 -21.44
C LYS A 90 18.09 13.69 -21.29
N TRP A 91 17.57 13.41 -20.10
CA TRP A 91 16.15 13.36 -19.81
C TRP A 91 15.68 14.70 -19.24
N ASN A 92 14.76 15.34 -19.96
CA ASN A 92 14.06 16.52 -19.47
C ASN A 92 12.80 16.06 -18.71
N ILE A 93 12.95 15.75 -17.42
CA ILE A 93 11.80 15.43 -16.58
C ILE A 93 11.08 16.71 -16.17
N SER A 94 9.75 16.71 -16.31
CA SER A 94 8.92 17.86 -15.95
C SER A 94 8.59 17.94 -14.46
N ARG A 95 8.79 16.85 -13.71
CA ARG A 95 8.53 16.74 -12.26
C ARG A 95 9.57 15.84 -11.60
N GLY A 96 10.58 16.45 -10.98
CA GLY A 96 11.56 15.77 -10.12
C GLY A 96 11.11 15.75 -8.65
N GLY A 97 11.94 15.18 -7.78
CA GLY A 97 11.72 15.10 -6.35
C GLY A 97 10.73 14.03 -5.95
N PHE A 98 10.89 12.77 -6.37
CA PHE A 98 10.04 11.68 -5.87
C PHE A 98 10.81 10.39 -5.58
N CYS A 99 10.31 9.69 -4.56
CA CYS A 99 10.74 8.35 -4.17
C CYS A 99 9.52 7.49 -3.88
N GLY A 100 9.62 6.18 -4.09
CA GLY A 100 8.57 5.25 -3.71
C GLY A 100 9.06 3.81 -3.58
N MET A 101 8.19 3.01 -2.97
CA MET A 101 8.32 1.56 -2.97
C MET A 101 7.05 0.94 -3.54
N ARG A 102 7.22 0.00 -4.47
CA ARG A 102 6.13 -0.73 -5.11
C ARG A 102 6.26 -2.21 -4.80
N SER A 103 5.17 -2.85 -4.41
CA SER A 103 5.17 -4.29 -4.23
C SER A 103 5.35 -4.99 -5.57
N LYS A 104 5.97 -6.16 -5.56
CA LYS A 104 5.83 -7.16 -6.62
C LYS A 104 4.34 -7.42 -6.83
N LYS A 105 3.98 -7.76 -8.06
CA LYS A 105 2.63 -8.25 -8.34
C LYS A 105 2.37 -9.49 -7.48
N PHE A 106 1.16 -9.58 -6.93
CA PHE A 106 0.72 -10.81 -6.27
C PHE A 106 0.71 -11.97 -7.27
N ASP A 107 0.81 -13.19 -6.76
CA ASP A 107 0.57 -14.38 -7.58
C ASP A 107 -0.94 -14.47 -7.85
N GLY A 108 -1.34 -14.00 -9.04
CA GLY A 108 -2.74 -13.73 -9.37
C GLY A 108 -3.22 -12.40 -8.79
N PHE A 109 -4.26 -12.46 -7.95
CA PHE A 109 -4.90 -11.27 -7.39
C PHE A 109 -5.25 -11.48 -5.92
N ILE A 110 -5.32 -10.36 -5.20
CA ILE A 110 -5.97 -10.34 -3.89
C ILE A 110 -7.39 -9.81 -4.05
N ASP A 111 -8.35 -10.59 -3.57
CA ASP A 111 -9.74 -10.18 -3.44
C ASP A 111 -9.95 -9.41 -2.13
N LEU A 112 -10.34 -8.14 -2.26
CA LEU A 112 -10.69 -7.24 -1.18
C LEU A 112 -12.17 -6.80 -1.17
N ASP A 113 -13.06 -7.41 -1.96
CA ASP A 113 -14.48 -7.00 -2.07
C ASP A 113 -15.23 -6.97 -0.71
N SER A 114 -14.78 -7.78 0.25
CA SER A 114 -15.38 -7.85 1.58
C SER A 114 -14.84 -6.82 2.59
N TYR A 115 -13.98 -5.91 2.15
CA TYR A 115 -13.36 -4.88 2.97
C TYR A 115 -13.63 -3.50 2.36
N ASP A 116 -13.65 -2.47 3.19
CA ASP A 116 -14.01 -1.12 2.76
C ASP A 116 -12.89 -0.10 2.93
N THR A 117 -11.83 -0.49 3.64
CA THR A 117 -10.79 0.43 4.08
C THR A 117 -9.43 -0.25 4.03
N ILE A 118 -8.43 0.45 3.49
CA ILE A 118 -7.02 0.11 3.68
C ILE A 118 -6.51 0.83 4.91
N ALA A 119 -5.91 0.08 5.83
CA ALA A 119 -5.28 0.58 7.03
C ALA A 119 -3.76 0.39 6.96
N LEU A 120 -3.01 1.45 7.25
CA LEU A 120 -1.56 1.42 7.34
C LEU A 120 -1.15 1.87 8.73
N LYS A 121 -0.34 1.06 9.42
CA LYS A 121 0.24 1.46 10.71
C LYS A 121 1.65 2.00 10.48
N LEU A 122 1.79 3.30 10.71
CA LEU A 122 2.95 4.10 10.29
C LEU A 122 3.41 5.03 11.42
N ARG A 123 4.69 5.41 11.41
CA ARG A 123 5.25 6.52 12.21
C ARG A 123 6.17 7.34 11.32
N GLY A 124 5.85 8.61 11.10
CA GLY A 124 6.47 9.42 10.05
C GLY A 124 7.22 10.64 10.56
N ASP A 125 7.58 11.47 9.60
CA ASP A 125 8.32 12.71 9.74
C ASP A 125 7.45 13.97 9.55
N GLY A 126 6.12 13.79 9.50
CA GLY A 126 5.14 14.85 9.25
C GLY A 126 4.88 15.14 7.76
N ARG A 127 5.53 14.43 6.82
CA ARG A 127 5.24 14.55 5.39
C ARG A 127 3.93 13.87 5.00
N SER A 128 3.40 14.27 3.85
CA SER A 128 2.32 13.54 3.17
C SER A 128 2.93 12.47 2.28
N TYR A 129 2.41 11.25 2.41
CA TYR A 129 2.73 10.14 1.51
C TYR A 129 1.54 9.89 0.58
N ILE A 130 1.75 9.09 -0.45
CA ILE A 130 0.73 8.67 -1.41
C ILE A 130 0.66 7.16 -1.38
N SER A 131 -0.50 6.62 -0.99
CA SER A 131 -0.79 5.21 -1.13
C SER A 131 -1.36 4.98 -2.53
N THR A 132 -0.81 4.01 -3.26
CA THR A 132 -1.37 3.57 -4.55
C THR A 132 -1.83 2.12 -4.47
N ILE A 133 -2.98 1.83 -5.07
CA ILE A 133 -3.49 0.49 -5.32
C ILE A 133 -3.47 0.25 -6.82
N TYR A 134 -2.96 -0.91 -7.25
CA TYR A 134 -2.99 -1.34 -8.65
C TYR A 134 -4.05 -2.41 -8.84
N THR A 135 -4.93 -2.24 -9.84
CA THR A 135 -6.00 -3.19 -10.15
C THR A 135 -6.00 -3.59 -11.62
N GLU A 136 -6.45 -4.80 -11.87
CA GLU A 136 -6.85 -5.21 -13.22
C GLU A 136 -8.34 -4.95 -13.40
N ASN A 137 -8.69 -4.05 -14.31
CA ASN A 137 -10.08 -3.78 -14.67
C ASN A 137 -10.34 -4.28 -16.08
N TRP A 138 -11.60 -4.60 -16.38
CA TRP A 138 -12.03 -4.96 -17.73
C TRP A 138 -11.86 -3.78 -18.70
N VAL A 139 -12.12 -2.56 -18.22
CA VAL A 139 -11.87 -1.32 -18.94
C VAL A 139 -10.70 -0.62 -18.28
N ASN A 140 -9.61 -0.47 -19.03
CA ASN A 140 -8.47 0.30 -18.59
C ASN A 140 -8.71 1.80 -18.78
N SER A 141 -8.00 2.59 -17.98
CA SER A 141 -7.97 4.04 -18.09
C SER A 141 -7.63 4.47 -19.53
N PRO A 142 -8.25 5.55 -20.05
CA PRO A 142 -7.99 6.01 -21.41
C PRO A 142 -6.49 6.20 -21.68
N GLY A 143 -5.99 5.56 -22.73
CA GLY A 143 -4.58 5.65 -23.14
C GLY A 143 -3.61 4.74 -22.37
N GLN A 144 -4.10 3.76 -21.59
CA GLN A 144 -3.27 2.79 -20.88
C GLN A 144 -3.34 1.38 -21.50
N LEU A 145 -2.17 0.77 -21.72
CA LEU A 145 -1.98 -0.67 -21.90
C LEU A 145 -1.61 -1.38 -20.59
N GLU A 146 -1.47 -0.62 -19.49
CA GLU A 146 -0.96 -1.07 -18.18
C GLU A 146 -2.09 -1.21 -17.13
N ASP A 147 -1.70 -1.65 -15.92
CA ASP A 147 -2.59 -1.80 -14.76
C ASP A 147 -3.17 -0.43 -14.34
N ASN A 148 -4.44 -0.41 -13.90
CA ASN A 148 -5.05 0.82 -13.40
C ASN A 148 -4.49 1.17 -12.03
N SER A 149 -4.20 2.45 -11.81
CA SER A 149 -3.68 2.96 -10.54
C SER A 149 -4.68 3.85 -9.85
N TRP A 150 -4.81 3.66 -8.55
CA TRP A 150 -5.71 4.43 -7.69
C TRP A 150 -4.92 5.02 -6.55
N GLN A 151 -4.99 6.33 -6.34
CA GLN A 151 -4.16 7.04 -5.37
C GLN A 151 -4.96 7.76 -4.31
N ALA A 152 -4.45 7.74 -3.08
CA ALA A 152 -4.94 8.51 -1.96
C ALA A 152 -3.77 9.08 -1.15
N PHE A 153 -3.95 10.28 -0.61
CA PHE A 153 -2.97 10.86 0.31
C PHE A 153 -3.05 10.19 1.68
N VAL A 154 -1.88 9.98 2.27
CA VAL A 154 -1.68 9.47 3.62
C VAL A 154 -0.96 10.57 4.41
N HIS A 155 -1.66 11.20 5.37
CA HIS A 155 -0.99 12.05 6.34
C HIS A 155 -0.39 11.18 7.43
N VAL A 156 0.93 11.29 7.65
CA VAL A 156 1.62 10.54 8.70
C VAL A 156 2.11 11.52 9.77
N PRO A 157 1.52 11.51 10.98
CA PRO A 157 1.95 12.35 12.08
C PRO A 157 3.42 12.12 12.43
N LYS A 158 4.08 13.19 12.87
CA LYS A 158 5.47 13.14 13.32
C LYS A 158 5.58 12.39 14.66
N ASP A 159 6.61 11.56 14.79
CA ASP A 159 7.11 10.94 16.03
C ASP A 159 6.15 9.95 16.75
N ASN A 160 4.91 9.79 16.29
CA ASN A 160 3.92 8.91 16.92
C ASN A 160 3.42 7.83 15.96
N TRP A 161 3.23 6.62 16.50
CA TRP A 161 2.54 5.56 15.76
C TRP A 161 1.08 5.96 15.52
N TYR A 162 0.67 5.85 14.27
CA TYR A 162 -0.67 6.20 13.81
C TYR A 162 -1.18 5.12 12.85
N ILE A 163 -2.48 4.86 12.89
CA ILE A 163 -3.15 3.97 11.94
C ILE A 163 -3.93 4.85 10.97
N ALA A 164 -3.37 5.05 9.78
CA ALA A 164 -4.06 5.74 8.70
C ALA A 164 -5.10 4.79 8.10
N LYS A 165 -6.38 5.13 8.24
CA LYS A 165 -7.51 4.41 7.63
C LYS A 165 -7.98 5.18 6.41
N ILE A 166 -7.88 4.56 5.24
CA ILE A 166 -8.27 5.16 3.96
C ILE A 166 -9.39 4.31 3.37
N PRO A 167 -10.64 4.80 3.38
CA PRO A 167 -11.73 4.13 2.68
C PRO A 167 -11.38 3.95 1.21
N LEU A 168 -11.69 2.79 0.63
CA LEU A 168 -11.43 2.49 -0.77
C LEU A 168 -12.09 3.52 -1.70
N ALA A 169 -13.26 4.03 -1.31
CA ALA A 169 -13.98 5.09 -2.01
C ALA A 169 -13.24 6.45 -2.07
N ARG A 170 -12.17 6.64 -1.28
CA ARG A 170 -11.33 7.86 -1.33
C ARG A 170 -10.13 7.75 -2.26
N TYR A 171 -9.87 6.57 -2.82
CA TYR A 171 -8.84 6.41 -3.83
C TYR A 171 -9.35 6.88 -5.18
N LEU A 172 -8.63 7.82 -5.79
CA LEU A 172 -8.99 8.39 -7.09
C LEU A 172 -8.22 7.70 -8.22
N PRO A 173 -8.83 7.46 -9.39
CA PRO A 173 -8.12 6.90 -10.53
C PRO A 173 -7.05 7.89 -11.01
N THR A 174 -5.83 7.41 -11.24
CA THR A 174 -4.70 8.25 -11.65
C THR A 174 -3.94 7.68 -12.84
N TRP A 175 -3.30 8.57 -13.60
CA TRP A 175 -2.33 8.25 -14.64
C TRP A 175 -1.12 9.17 -14.57
N ARG A 176 0.09 8.59 -14.45
CA ARG A 176 1.35 9.33 -14.33
C ARG A 176 1.28 10.49 -13.31
N GLY A 177 0.66 10.22 -12.17
CA GLY A 177 0.48 11.19 -11.08
C GLY A 177 -0.59 12.26 -11.31
N ASN A 178 -1.43 12.14 -12.35
CA ASN A 178 -2.56 13.04 -12.58
C ASN A 178 -3.87 12.29 -12.36
N VAL A 179 -4.83 12.95 -11.70
CA VAL A 179 -6.19 12.40 -11.52
C VAL A 179 -6.88 12.32 -12.87
N ILE A 180 -7.48 11.16 -13.15
CA ILE A 180 -8.28 10.95 -14.35
C ILE A 180 -9.68 11.50 -14.08
N ASN A 181 -10.11 12.44 -14.92
CA ASN A 181 -11.48 12.98 -14.84
C ASN A 181 -12.44 12.09 -15.63
N ALA A 182 -12.68 10.88 -15.13
CA ALA A 182 -13.64 9.93 -15.66
C ALA A 182 -14.26 9.12 -14.53
N GLU A 183 -15.55 8.77 -14.68
CA GLU A 183 -16.20 7.84 -13.77
C GLU A 183 -15.62 6.44 -13.99
N MET A 184 -14.84 5.98 -13.01
CA MET A 184 -14.23 4.67 -13.00
C MET A 184 -14.43 4.05 -11.62
N GLU A 185 -14.67 2.75 -11.61
CA GLU A 185 -14.79 1.97 -10.37
C GLU A 185 -13.57 1.08 -10.17
N MET A 186 -13.08 1.02 -8.92
CA MET A 186 -11.98 0.14 -8.54
C MET A 186 -12.47 -1.31 -8.51
N ASN A 187 -11.79 -2.20 -9.24
CA ASN A 187 -12.05 -3.63 -9.14
C ASN A 187 -11.37 -4.22 -7.89
N GLN A 188 -12.07 -4.17 -6.75
CA GLN A 188 -11.56 -4.58 -5.44
C GLN A 188 -11.27 -6.10 -5.36
N ALA A 189 -11.94 -6.91 -6.18
CA ALA A 189 -11.67 -8.34 -6.32
C ALA A 189 -10.35 -8.66 -7.04
N ARG A 190 -9.75 -7.70 -7.77
CA ARG A 190 -8.57 -7.91 -8.63
C ARG A 190 -7.41 -6.98 -8.30
N ILE A 191 -7.03 -6.92 -7.02
CA ILE A 191 -5.84 -6.15 -6.61
C ILE A 191 -4.57 -6.88 -7.06
N LEU A 192 -3.71 -6.17 -7.78
CA LEU A 192 -2.43 -6.66 -8.30
C LEU A 192 -1.25 -6.34 -7.38
N GLY A 193 -1.31 -5.23 -6.66
CA GLY A 193 -0.22 -4.76 -5.81
C GLY A 193 -0.50 -3.40 -5.20
N MET A 194 0.43 -2.92 -4.38
CA MET A 194 0.33 -1.62 -3.71
C MET A 194 1.66 -0.87 -3.77
N SER A 195 1.61 0.45 -3.63
CA SER A 195 2.81 1.27 -3.41
C SER A 195 2.60 2.32 -2.34
N LEU A 196 3.72 2.78 -1.79
CA LEU A 196 3.80 3.98 -0.98
C LEU A 196 4.88 4.87 -1.57
N SER A 197 4.53 6.11 -1.89
CA SER A 197 5.46 7.09 -2.43
C SER A 197 5.40 8.42 -1.69
N VAL A 198 6.42 9.23 -1.91
CA VAL A 198 6.55 10.58 -1.39
C VAL A 198 7.16 11.45 -2.47
N ASN A 199 6.73 12.70 -2.52
CA ASN A 199 7.27 13.70 -3.43
C ASN A 199 7.63 14.98 -2.68
N ALA A 200 8.53 15.77 -3.27
CA ALA A 200 8.93 17.07 -2.77
C ALA A 200 7.79 18.09 -2.99
N GLU A 201 7.04 17.93 -4.07
CA GLU A 201 5.94 18.81 -4.45
C GLU A 201 4.58 18.15 -4.21
N GLY A 202 3.76 18.77 -3.37
CA GLY A 202 2.40 18.31 -3.09
C GLY A 202 2.24 17.73 -1.68
N GLY A 203 0.99 17.46 -1.33
CA GLY A 203 0.60 17.00 0.00
C GLY A 203 -0.66 17.68 0.49
N VAL A 204 -1.23 17.13 1.56
CA VAL A 204 -2.39 17.71 2.23
C VAL A 204 -1.98 19.01 2.95
N PRO A 205 -2.83 20.05 2.98
CA PRO A 205 -2.54 21.26 3.76
C PRO A 205 -2.11 20.94 5.20
N GLY A 206 -1.05 21.58 5.68
CA GLY A 206 -0.49 21.35 7.03
C GLY A 206 0.54 20.22 7.12
N THR A 207 0.86 19.54 6.02
CA THR A 207 1.95 18.56 5.98
C THR A 207 3.28 19.18 5.59
N ARG A 208 4.39 18.56 6.02
CA ARG A 208 5.73 18.94 5.58
C ARG A 208 5.89 18.61 4.09
N THR A 209 6.33 19.59 3.31
CA THR A 209 6.62 19.46 1.87
C THR A 209 8.03 19.99 1.57
N GLY A 210 8.50 19.83 0.33
CA GLY A 210 9.80 20.28 -0.15
C GLY A 210 10.87 19.18 -0.19
N THR A 211 12.07 19.56 -0.62
CA THR A 211 13.25 18.69 -0.72
C THR A 211 13.79 18.26 0.65
N GLY A 212 14.83 17.42 0.64
CA GLY A 212 15.54 16.94 1.81
C GLY A 212 15.06 15.58 2.30
N ASP A 213 15.52 15.21 3.49
CA ASP A 213 15.33 13.86 4.01
C ASP A 213 13.85 13.56 4.28
N PHE A 214 13.49 12.30 4.04
CA PHE A 214 12.24 11.71 4.48
C PHE A 214 12.48 10.40 5.23
N ARG A 215 11.59 10.09 6.16
CA ARG A 215 11.63 8.84 6.90
C ARG A 215 10.24 8.47 7.42
N VAL A 216 9.78 7.27 7.05
CA VAL A 216 8.58 6.65 7.61
C VAL A 216 8.87 5.23 8.03
N GLU A 217 8.41 4.89 9.22
CA GLU A 217 8.42 3.54 9.75
C GLU A 217 7.08 2.86 9.48
N LEU A 218 7.13 1.58 9.14
CA LEU A 218 5.99 0.75 8.79
C LEU A 218 5.94 -0.48 9.67
N ASP A 219 4.75 -0.81 10.17
CA ASP A 219 4.48 -2.06 10.89
C ASP A 219 3.75 -3.03 9.94
N TRP A 220 2.61 -2.59 9.40
CA TRP A 220 1.78 -3.41 8.52
C TRP A 220 0.86 -2.58 7.61
N ILE A 221 0.35 -3.24 6.57
CA ILE A 221 -0.78 -2.81 5.74
C ILE A 221 -1.85 -3.91 5.80
N LYS A 222 -3.09 -3.51 6.12
CA LYS A 222 -4.26 -4.38 6.22
C LYS A 222 -5.42 -3.84 5.38
N ALA A 223 -6.29 -4.74 4.93
CA ALA A 223 -7.66 -4.39 4.61
C ALA A 223 -8.54 -4.62 5.84
N ILE A 224 -9.46 -3.70 6.11
CA ILE A 224 -10.39 -3.80 7.24
C ILE A 224 -11.82 -3.54 6.76
N ARG A 225 -12.76 -4.24 7.39
CA ARG A 225 -14.20 -4.00 7.28
C ARG A 225 -14.61 -3.16 8.48
N THR A 226 -14.94 -1.89 8.24
CA THR A 226 -15.31 -0.95 9.31
C THR A 226 -16.77 -1.08 9.71
N GLY A 227 -17.60 -1.68 8.86
CA GLY A 227 -19.02 -1.91 9.16
C GLY A 227 -19.88 -0.65 9.14
N GLU A 228 -19.32 0.50 8.76
CA GLU A 228 -20.00 1.80 8.72
C GLU A 228 -20.69 2.06 7.37
N TYR A 229 -21.41 1.07 6.84
CA TYR A 229 -22.41 1.31 5.79
C TYR A 229 -23.81 1.17 6.38
N THR A 230 -24.30 2.28 6.91
CA THR A 230 -25.74 2.57 7.07
C THR A 230 -25.99 3.97 6.56
#